data_AF-A0AAD7DQL8-F1
#
_entry.id   AF-A0AAD7DQL8-F1
#
_cell.length_a   1.000
_cell.length_b   1.000
_cell.length_c   1.000
_cell.angle_alpha   90.00
_cell.angle_beta   90.00
_cell.angle_gamma   90.00
#
_symmetry.space_group_name_H-M   'P 1'
#
loop_
_entity.id
_entity.type
_entity.pdbx_description
1 polymer ?
#
loop_
_entity_poly.entity_id
_entity_poly.type
_entity_poly.pdbx_seq_one_letter_code
_entity_poly.pdbx_strand_id
1 'polypeptide(L)' 'SADFPELGCGAGVPCTQVLVEHGLNVTGNDISAAQIALAREHVPKATLI' A
#
# COMPACT_ATOMS: atom_id res chain seq x y z
N SER A 1 0.64 17.71 -2.63
CA SER A 1 0.25 16.40 -3.21
C SER A 1 -0.92 15.88 -2.41
N ALA A 2 -1.90 15.22 -3.05
CA ALA A 2 -3.02 14.60 -2.34
C ALA A 2 -2.64 13.14 -2.01
N ASP A 3 -2.92 12.71 -0.79
CA ASP A 3 -2.69 11.33 -0.34
C ASP A 3 -3.92 10.47 -0.62
N PHE A 4 -3.70 9.24 -1.08
CA PHE A 4 -4.74 8.26 -1.39
C PHE A 4 -4.77 7.18 -0.29
N PRO A 5 -5.71 7.27 0.67
CA PRO A 5 -5.83 6.26 1.72
C PRO A 5 -6.48 4.98 1.18
N GLU A 6 -5.85 3.83 1.43
CA GLU A 6 -6.38 2.50 1.11
C GLU A 6 -6.67 1.72 2.39
N LEU A 7 -7.94 1.39 2.62
CA LEU A 7 -8.38 0.66 3.80
C LEU A 7 -8.35 -0.84 3.55
N GLY A 8 -7.48 -1.56 4.27
CA GLY A 8 -7.27 -2.99 4.06
C GLY A 8 -6.47 -3.27 2.79
N CYS A 9 -5.22 -2.79 2.72
CA CYS A 9 -4.37 -2.92 1.54
C CYS A 9 -3.88 -4.36 1.29
N GLY A 10 -4.07 -5.28 2.25
CA GLY A 10 -3.50 -6.62 2.16
C GLY A 10 -1.99 -6.57 1.89
N ALA A 11 -1.52 -7.44 1.01
CA ALA A 11 -0.12 -7.54 0.61
C ALA A 11 0.30 -6.46 -0.41
N GLY A 12 -0.53 -5.42 -0.62
CA GLY A 12 -0.26 -4.33 -1.55
C GLY A 12 -0.44 -4.68 -3.04
N VAL A 13 -0.88 -5.90 -3.36
CA VAL A 13 -1.02 -6.38 -4.74
C VAL A 13 -2.45 -6.83 -5.05
N PRO A 14 -3.00 -6.50 -6.25
CA PRO A 14 -2.41 -5.61 -7.26
C PRO A 14 -2.73 -4.12 -7.02
N CYS A 15 -3.69 -3.80 -6.14
CA CYS A 15 -4.30 -2.46 -6.05
C CYS A 15 -3.30 -1.37 -5.66
N THR A 16 -2.68 -1.46 -4.49
CA THR A 16 -1.69 -0.48 -4.00
C THR A 16 -0.55 -0.30 -5.02
N GLN A 17 -0.08 -1.40 -5.61
CA GLN A 17 0.99 -1.39 -6.59
C GLN A 17 0.62 -0.55 -7.82
N VAL A 18 -0.55 -0.80 -8.42
CA VAL A 18 -1.02 -0.06 -9.59
C VAL A 18 -1.18 1.44 -9.28
N LEU A 19 -1.74 1.78 -8.11
CA LEU A 19 -1.90 3.18 -7.71
C LEU A 19 -0.55 3.89 -7.58
N VAL A 20 0.43 3.25 -6.95
CA VAL A 20 1.80 3.76 -6.82
C VAL A 20 2.49 3.88 -8.18
N GLU A 21 2.31 2.90 -9.08
CA GLU A 21 2.86 2.91 -10.45
C GLU A 21 2.30 4.06 -11.29
N HIS A 22 1.05 4.44 -11.05
CA HIS A 22 0.43 5.63 -11.65
C HIS A 22 0.85 6.95 -10.99
N GLY A 23 1.77 6.92 -10.03
CA GLY A 23 2.33 8.09 -9.38
C GLY A 23 1.45 8.69 -8.28
N LEU A 24 0.45 7.95 -7.79
CA LEU A 24 -0.30 8.37 -6.61
C LEU A 24 0.54 8.16 -5.34
N ASN A 25 0.43 9.09 -4.40
CA ASN A 25 0.99 8.92 -3.07
C ASN A 25 -0.02 8.12 -2.22
N VAL A 26 0.28 6.85 -1.94
CA VAL A 26 -0.66 5.93 -1.28
C VAL A 26 -0.26 5.71 0.18
N THR A 27 -1.25 5.77 1.07
CA THR A 27 -1.13 5.34 2.46
C THR A 27 -2.08 4.16 2.68
N GLY A 28 -1.53 2.94 2.77
CA GLY A 28 -2.29 1.72 3.01
C GLY A 28 -2.25 1.30 4.47
N ASN A 29 -3.37 0.79 4.99
CA ASN A 29 -3.39 0.11 6.28
C ASN A 29 -3.93 -1.31 6.16
N ASP A 30 -3.51 -2.18 7.08
CA ASP A 30 -4.09 -3.51 7.24
C ASP A 30 -3.93 -3.97 8.70
N ILE A 31 -4.94 -4.63 9.25
CA ILE A 31 -4.88 -5.14 10.63
C ILE A 31 -3.91 -6.31 10.77
N SER A 32 -3.61 -7.01 9.67
CA SER A 32 -2.69 -8.13 9.64
C SER A 32 -1.25 -7.64 9.46
N ALA A 33 -0.45 -7.74 10.53
CA ALA A 33 0.98 -7.46 10.48
C ALA A 33 1.72 -8.28 9.40
N ALA A 34 1.26 -9.50 9.12
CA ALA A 34 1.81 -10.33 8.05
C ALA A 34 1.52 -9.74 6.66
N GLN A 35 0.33 -9.16 6.44
CA GLN A 35 0.00 -8.47 5.20
C GLN A 35 0.83 -7.20 5.03
N ILE A 36 1.00 -6.41 6.10
CA ILE A 36 1.89 -5.23 6.08
C ILE A 36 3.35 -5.62 5.76
N ALA A 37 3.86 -6.74 6.30
CA ALA A 37 5.20 -7.21 5.97
C ALA A 37 5.34 -7.52 4.47
N LEU A 38 4.39 -8.28 3.91
CA LEU A 38 4.36 -8.57 2.47
C LEU A 38 4.19 -7.30 1.61
N ALA A 39 3.32 -6.37 2.04
CA ALA A 39 3.12 -5.10 1.34
C ALA A 39 4.41 -4.26 1.30
N ARG A 40 5.21 -4.25 2.38
CA ARG A 40 6.51 -3.55 2.38
C ARG A 40 7.50 -4.14 1.39
N GLU A 41 7.43 -5.45 1.15
CA GLU A 41 8.24 -6.13 0.13
C GLU A 41 7.75 -5.83 -1.28
N HIS A 42 6.43 -5.90 -1.52
CA HIS A 42 5.87 -5.72 -2.87
C HIS A 42 5.80 -4.26 -3.32
N VAL A 43 5.49 -3.32 -2.43
CA VAL A 43 5.24 -1.90 -2.75
C VAL A 43 6.03 -0.96 -1.83
N PRO A 44 7.38 -0.98 -1.87
CA PRO A 44 8.24 -0.21 -0.96
C PRO A 44 8.12 1.31 -1.08
N LYS A 45 7.41 1.81 -2.11
CA LYS A 45 7.15 3.24 -2.31
C LYS A 45 5.88 3.73 -1.59
N ALA A 46 5.01 2.83 -1.15
CA ALA A 46 3.81 3.20 -0.39
C ALA A 46 4.14 3.46 1.08
N THR A 47 3.37 4.33 1.74
CA THR A 47 3.36 4.39 3.20
C THR A 47 2.43 3.30 3.73
N LEU A 48 2.94 2.45 4.62
CA LEU A 48 2.22 1.27 5.11
C LEU A 48 2.17 1.31 6.63
N ILE A 49 0.96 1.23 7.18
CA ILE A 49 0.68 1.38 8.62
C ILE A 49 -0.01 0.13 9.16
#